data_AF-A0A3A0DKV6-F1
#
_entry.id   AF-A0A3A0DKV6-F1
#
_cell.length_a   1.000
_cell.length_b   1.000
_cell.length_c   1.000
_cell.angle_alpha   90.00
_cell.angle_beta   90.00
_cell.angle_gamma   90.00
#
_symmetry.space_group_name_H-M   'P 1'
#
loop_
_entity.id
_entity.type
_entity.pdbx_description
1 polymer ?
#
loop_
_entity_poly.entity_id
_entity_poly.type
_entity_poly.pdbx_seq_one_letter_code
_entity_poly.pdbx_strand_id
1 'polypeptide(L)'
;MVTVNSRRLPRLSDCRPESMGLLFDPSLRSAFHAAGSRRANYGFSTSRDRSGQIASVQIGRWRVLNSTEHRRLAEVRGLDGGRVAVRVERFAAAGGRAASEIWQIYDPSGRLDAALQTSGDGRLAVMTDYRSRQAWRLHRNGSREYVTVESWSI
;
A
#
# COMPACT_ATOMS: atom_id res chain seq x y z
N MET A 1 -19.64 -27.35 -12.95
CA MET A 1 -18.49 -27.61 -12.05
C MET A 1 -17.41 -26.58 -12.39
N VAL A 2 -17.34 -25.48 -11.64
CA VAL A 2 -16.46 -24.35 -11.96
C VAL A 2 -15.16 -24.51 -11.18
N THR A 3 -14.07 -24.73 -11.90
CA THR A 3 -12.72 -24.84 -11.36
C THR A 3 -12.27 -23.48 -10.84
N VAL A 4 -12.17 -23.34 -9.52
CA VAL A 4 -11.63 -22.15 -8.86
C VAL A 4 -10.12 -22.16 -9.08
N ASN A 5 -9.65 -21.36 -10.04
CA ASN A 5 -8.24 -21.12 -10.25
C ASN A 5 -7.69 -20.28 -9.09
N SER A 6 -7.07 -20.96 -8.12
CA SER A 6 -6.25 -20.37 -7.09
C SER A 6 -5.04 -19.67 -7.72
N ARG A 7 -5.18 -18.37 -8.03
CA ARG A 7 -4.04 -17.51 -8.38
C ARG A 7 -3.14 -17.43 -7.15
N ARG A 8 -2.02 -18.16 -7.19
CA ARG A 8 -0.91 -17.98 -6.24
C ARG A 8 -0.48 -16.51 -6.28
N LEU A 9 -0.51 -15.85 -5.13
CA LEU A 9 0.08 -14.53 -4.96
C LEU A 9 1.59 -14.62 -5.31
N PRO A 10 2.15 -13.63 -6.03
CA PRO A 10 3.58 -13.59 -6.28
C PRO A 10 4.31 -13.51 -4.95
N ARG A 11 5.28 -14.42 -4.74
CA ARG A 11 6.21 -14.31 -3.63
C ARG A 11 6.96 -12.99 -3.82
N LEU A 12 6.86 -12.10 -2.84
CA LEU A 12 7.56 -10.81 -2.81
C LEU A 12 9.11 -10.92 -2.74
N SER A 13 9.67 -12.10 -3.02
CA SER A 13 11.08 -12.32 -3.32
C SER A 13 11.42 -12.06 -4.80
N ASP A 14 10.41 -12.00 -5.67
CA ASP A 14 10.57 -11.82 -7.14
C ASP A 14 9.83 -10.56 -7.64
N CYS A 15 9.86 -9.47 -6.87
CA CYS A 15 9.08 -8.26 -7.11
C CYS A 15 9.41 -7.57 -8.45
N ARG A 16 8.77 -7.99 -9.54
CA ARG A 16 8.62 -7.14 -10.73
C ARG A 16 7.62 -6.01 -10.43
N PRO A 17 7.86 -4.78 -10.91
CA PRO A 17 6.97 -3.62 -10.69
C PRO A 17 5.50 -3.90 -11.04
N GLU A 18 5.30 -4.69 -12.10
CA GLU A 18 4.00 -5.14 -12.62
C GLU A 18 3.19 -5.94 -11.59
N SER A 19 3.86 -6.73 -10.74
CA SER A 19 3.21 -7.57 -9.72
C SER A 19 2.77 -6.78 -8.50
N MET A 20 3.47 -5.69 -8.18
CA MET A 20 3.11 -4.80 -7.08
C MET A 20 1.98 -3.85 -7.47
N GLY A 21 1.91 -3.40 -8.74
CA GLY A 21 0.81 -2.58 -9.24
C GLY A 21 -0.58 -3.18 -8.97
N LEU A 22 -0.69 -4.52 -9.01
CA LEU A 22 -1.92 -5.25 -8.70
C LEU A 22 -2.31 -5.20 -7.21
N LEU A 23 -1.35 -5.10 -6.28
CA LEU A 23 -1.67 -4.94 -4.85
C LEU A 23 -2.33 -3.57 -4.55
N PHE A 24 -2.10 -2.60 -5.42
CA PHE A 24 -2.48 -1.21 -5.25
C PHE A 24 -3.61 -0.78 -6.19
N ASP A 25 -4.23 -1.72 -6.92
CA ASP A 25 -5.36 -1.43 -7.79
C ASP A 25 -6.64 -1.20 -6.96
N PRO A 26 -7.25 -0.01 -7.00
CA PRO A 26 -8.49 0.28 -6.32
C PRO A 26 -9.72 -0.46 -6.89
N SER A 27 -9.61 -1.19 -7.99
CA SER A 27 -10.69 -2.03 -8.56
C SER A 27 -10.74 -3.44 -7.96
N LEU A 28 -9.68 -3.89 -7.28
CA LEU A 28 -9.64 -5.19 -6.57
C LEU A 28 -10.25 -5.13 -5.16
N ARG A 29 -11.09 -4.11 -4.87
CA ARG A 29 -11.81 -3.89 -3.61
C ARG A 29 -12.62 -5.08 -3.10
N SER A 30 -12.98 -6.05 -3.96
CA SER A 30 -13.93 -7.12 -3.64
C SER A 30 -13.30 -8.48 -3.30
N ALA A 31 -12.00 -8.69 -3.48
CA ALA A 31 -11.41 -10.03 -3.36
C ALA A 31 -10.97 -10.42 -1.94
N PHE A 32 -11.02 -9.51 -0.96
CA PHE A 32 -10.43 -9.75 0.38
C PHE A 32 -11.44 -9.80 1.53
N HIS A 33 -12.74 -9.76 1.24
CA HIS A 33 -13.80 -10.02 2.21
C HIS A 33 -14.16 -11.51 2.26
N ALA A 34 -13.28 -12.37 2.78
CA ALA A 34 -13.67 -13.68 3.30
C ALA A 34 -12.49 -14.39 4.00
N ALA A 35 -12.28 -14.09 5.28
CA ALA A 35 -11.88 -15.10 6.27
C ALA A 35 -12.04 -14.49 7.66
N GLY A 36 -13.01 -15.01 8.41
CA GLY A 36 -13.41 -14.49 9.71
C GLY A 36 -12.32 -14.46 10.76
N SER A 37 -12.54 -13.58 11.74
CA SER A 37 -12.21 -13.70 13.17
C SER A 37 -11.22 -14.81 13.56
N ARG A 38 -9.98 -14.70 13.09
CA ARG A 38 -8.79 -15.25 13.74
C ARG A 38 -7.78 -14.13 13.74
N ARG A 39 -7.51 -13.57 14.93
CA ARG A 39 -6.48 -12.55 15.15
C ARG A 39 -5.11 -13.13 14.76
N ALA A 40 -4.78 -13.08 13.48
CA ALA A 40 -3.40 -13.12 13.07
C ALA A 40 -2.77 -11.82 13.59
N ASN A 41 -1.89 -11.95 14.58
CA ASN A 41 -1.07 -10.83 15.06
C ASN A 41 -0.13 -10.43 13.92
N TYR A 42 -0.60 -9.60 12.99
CA TYR A 42 0.16 -9.09 11.84
C TYR A 42 1.29 -8.12 12.24
N GLY A 43 1.75 -8.15 13.49
CA GLY A 43 2.81 -7.27 13.99
C GLY A 43 2.42 -5.79 14.01
N PHE A 44 1.14 -5.45 13.87
CA PHE A 44 0.66 -4.07 13.97
C PHE A 44 -0.58 -3.93 14.85
N SER A 45 -0.76 -2.74 15.41
CA SER A 45 -1.97 -2.30 16.06
C SER A 45 -2.45 -0.99 15.42
N THR A 46 -3.77 -0.76 15.46
CA THR A 46 -4.38 0.48 14.96
C THR A 46 -5.20 1.11 16.07
N SER A 47 -5.13 2.44 16.16
CA SER A 47 -6.06 3.23 16.97
C SER A 47 -6.97 4.01 16.04
N ARG A 48 -8.22 4.21 16.46
CA ARG A 48 -9.22 4.98 15.73
C ARG A 48 -9.73 6.12 16.58
N ASP A 49 -10.07 7.23 15.95
CA ASP A 49 -10.71 8.37 16.62
C ASP A 49 -12.21 8.12 16.83
N ARG A 50 -12.90 9.10 17.43
CA ARG A 50 -14.35 9.03 17.70
C ARG A 50 -15.21 8.94 16.44
N SER A 51 -14.68 9.35 15.29
CA SER A 51 -15.35 9.26 13.98
C SER A 51 -15.07 7.92 13.28
N GLY A 52 -14.32 7.02 13.91
CA GLY A 52 -13.95 5.72 13.36
C GLY A 52 -12.82 5.77 12.34
N GLN A 53 -12.20 6.94 12.11
CA GLN A 53 -11.05 7.07 11.21
C GLN A 53 -9.79 6.56 11.90
N ILE A 54 -8.82 6.06 11.13
CA ILE A 54 -7.55 5.57 11.68
C ILE A 54 -6.74 6.76 12.18
N ALA A 55 -6.56 6.87 13.49
CA ALA A 55 -5.82 7.95 14.11
C ALA A 55 -4.32 7.63 14.15
N SER A 56 -3.96 6.40 14.49
CA SER A 56 -2.58 5.93 14.45
C SER A 56 -2.45 4.44 14.12
N VAL A 57 -1.25 4.07 13.66
CA VAL A 57 -0.86 2.70 13.36
C VAL A 57 0.53 2.48 13.95
N GLN A 58 0.67 1.49 14.81
CA GLN A 58 1.96 1.03 15.32
C GLN A 58 2.34 -0.25 14.60
N ILE A 59 3.54 -0.30 14.02
CA ILE A 59 4.09 -1.44 13.29
C ILE A 59 5.39 -1.86 13.97
N GLY A 60 5.47 -3.13 14.35
CA GLY A 60 6.54 -3.64 15.18
C GLY A 60 6.66 -2.86 16.49
N ARG A 61 7.89 -2.74 16.99
CA ARG A 61 8.14 -2.09 18.28
C ARG A 61 8.27 -0.57 18.20
N TRP A 62 8.67 -0.01 17.06
CA TRP A 62 9.18 1.37 16.99
C TRP A 62 8.49 2.26 15.95
N ARG A 63 7.87 1.70 14.91
CA ARG A 63 7.27 2.53 13.86
C ARG A 63 5.87 2.92 14.27
N VAL A 64 5.62 4.22 14.41
CA VAL A 64 4.30 4.79 14.62
C VAL A 64 3.98 5.74 13.48
N LEU A 65 2.81 5.56 12.86
CA LEU A 65 2.26 6.47 11.87
C LEU A 65 1.02 7.11 12.47
N ASN A 66 0.85 8.41 12.26
CA ASN A 66 -0.32 9.15 12.72
C ASN A 66 -1.02 9.82 11.54
N SER A 67 -2.33 9.92 11.64
CA SER A 67 -3.11 10.86 10.84
C SER A 67 -2.85 12.28 11.36
N THR A 68 -2.77 13.23 10.44
CA THR A 68 -2.59 14.66 10.69
C THR A 68 -3.51 15.46 9.77
N GLU A 69 -3.56 16.78 9.94
CA GLU A 69 -4.36 17.67 9.07
C GLU A 69 -4.04 17.55 7.58
N HIS A 70 -2.80 17.21 7.22
CA HIS A 70 -2.35 17.07 5.83
C HIS A 70 -2.22 15.63 5.37
N ARG A 71 -2.50 14.66 6.24
CA ARG A 71 -2.25 13.23 6.00
C ARG A 71 -3.31 12.37 6.69
N ARG A 72 -4.07 11.61 5.92
CA ARG A 72 -4.97 10.58 6.46
C ARG A 72 -4.38 9.20 6.28
N LEU A 73 -4.40 8.40 7.34
CA LEU A 73 -4.23 6.95 7.24
C LEU A 73 -5.56 6.36 6.79
N ALA A 74 -5.67 6.06 5.50
CA ALA A 74 -6.92 5.62 4.89
C ALA A 74 -7.16 4.12 5.09
N GLU A 75 -6.09 3.33 5.13
CA GLU A 75 -6.20 1.87 5.18
C GLU A 75 -4.94 1.22 5.75
N VAL A 76 -5.10 0.09 6.42
CA VAL A 76 -4.01 -0.77 6.88
C VAL A 76 -4.36 -2.21 6.56
N ARG A 77 -3.43 -2.95 5.95
CA ARG A 77 -3.59 -4.35 5.59
C ARG A 77 -2.39 -5.15 6.08
N GLY A 78 -2.65 -6.30 6.69
CA GLY A 78 -1.65 -7.34 6.87
C GLY A 78 -1.38 -8.05 5.54
N LEU A 79 -0.11 -8.33 5.26
CA LEU A 79 0.34 -9.08 4.10
C LEU A 79 1.05 -10.37 4.54
N ASP A 80 1.20 -11.30 3.61
CA ASP A 80 1.95 -12.53 3.83
C ASP A 80 3.40 -12.25 4.28
N GLY A 81 3.89 -13.08 5.21
CA GLY A 81 5.19 -12.92 5.83
C GLY A 81 5.23 -11.85 6.93
N GLY A 82 4.07 -11.47 7.48
CA GLY A 82 3.96 -10.51 8.59
C GLY A 82 4.23 -9.06 8.20
N ARG A 83 4.22 -8.76 6.89
CA ARG A 83 4.36 -7.40 6.38
C ARG A 83 3.07 -6.61 6.56
N VAL A 84 3.19 -5.30 6.52
CA VAL A 84 2.07 -4.39 6.74
C VAL A 84 2.04 -3.35 5.63
N ALA A 85 0.94 -3.27 4.90
CA ALA A 85 0.70 -2.21 3.93
C ALA A 85 -0.18 -1.13 4.56
N VAL A 86 0.26 0.13 4.48
CA VAL A 86 -0.50 1.29 4.96
C VAL A 86 -0.76 2.22 3.79
N ARG A 87 -2.03 2.52 3.55
CA ARG A 87 -2.46 3.54 2.59
C ARG A 87 -2.54 4.89 3.29
N VAL A 88 -1.84 5.85 2.71
CA VAL A 88 -1.73 7.21 3.20
C VAL A 88 -2.23 8.15 2.13
N GLU A 89 -3.25 8.94 2.43
CA GLU A 89 -3.72 9.99 1.55
C GLU A 89 -3.15 11.33 2.04
N ARG A 90 -2.56 12.11 1.12
CA ARG A 90 -2.01 13.43 1.42
C ARG A 90 -2.90 14.51 0.84
N PHE A 91 -3.20 15.52 1.65
CA PHE A 91 -4.06 16.65 1.27
C PHE A 91 -3.21 17.91 1.09
N ALA A 92 -3.60 18.75 0.13
CA ALA A 92 -3.13 20.12 0.10
C ALA A 92 -3.85 20.90 1.22
N ALA A 93 -3.21 21.94 1.76
CA ALA A 93 -3.67 22.68 2.94
C ALA A 93 -5.12 23.24 2.86
N ALA A 94 -5.74 23.30 1.68
CA ALA A 94 -7.10 23.79 1.47
C ALA A 94 -8.00 22.85 0.63
N GLY A 95 -7.60 21.59 0.40
CA GLY A 95 -8.30 20.69 -0.52
C GLY A 95 -9.08 19.57 0.15
N GLY A 96 -10.36 19.39 -0.21
CA GLY A 96 -11.17 18.22 0.21
C GLY A 96 -10.81 16.92 -0.50
N ARG A 97 -9.95 16.96 -1.53
CA ARG A 97 -9.46 15.81 -2.28
C ARG A 97 -7.97 15.58 -2.00
N ALA A 98 -7.57 14.32 -1.87
CA ALA A 98 -6.15 13.96 -1.73
C ALA A 98 -5.37 14.39 -2.99
N ALA A 99 -4.29 15.14 -2.77
CA ALA A 99 -3.34 15.54 -3.81
C ALA A 99 -2.49 14.36 -4.29
N SER A 100 -2.25 13.38 -3.41
CA SER A 100 -1.57 12.13 -3.72
C SER A 100 -1.98 11.04 -2.75
N GLU A 101 -1.76 9.80 -3.17
CA GLU A 101 -1.89 8.61 -2.34
C GLU A 101 -0.55 7.88 -2.29
N ILE A 102 -0.21 7.32 -1.13
CA ILE A 102 1.00 6.54 -0.93
C ILE A 102 0.62 5.24 -0.25
N TRP A 103 0.93 4.13 -0.89
CA TRP A 103 1.01 2.84 -0.22
C TRP A 103 2.42 2.62 0.29
N GLN A 104 2.55 2.33 1.58
CA GLN A 104 3.82 2.05 2.24
C GLN A 104 3.81 0.62 2.76
N ILE A 105 4.78 -0.19 2.36
CA ILE A 105 4.94 -1.57 2.82
C ILE A 105 6.05 -1.61 3.86
N TYR A 106 5.73 -2.14 5.02
CA TYR A 106 6.63 -2.32 6.14
C TYR A 106 6.90 -3.80 6.40
N ASP A 107 8.13 -4.11 6.77
CA ASP A 107 8.48 -5.40 7.34
C ASP A 107 7.91 -5.56 8.77
N PRO A 108 7.95 -6.77 9.35
CA PRO A 108 7.44 -7.00 10.71
C PRO A 108 8.13 -6.17 11.80
N SER A 109 9.33 -5.63 11.53
CA SER A 109 10.08 -4.79 12.47
C SER A 109 9.72 -3.30 12.38
N GLY A 110 8.94 -2.91 11.36
CA GLY A 110 8.55 -1.52 11.09
C GLY A 110 9.51 -0.77 10.17
N ARG A 111 10.44 -1.46 9.49
CA ARG A 111 11.27 -0.88 8.42
C ARG A 111 10.45 -0.78 7.14
N LEU A 112 10.67 0.29 6.39
CA LEU A 112 9.99 0.51 5.12
C LEU A 112 10.69 -0.33 4.05
N ASP A 113 9.98 -1.32 3.50
CA ASP A 113 10.47 -2.18 2.42
C ASP A 113 10.26 -1.49 1.06
N ALA A 114 9.06 -0.94 0.84
CA ALA A 114 8.71 -0.33 -0.43
C ALA A 114 7.64 0.76 -0.25
N ALA A 115 7.55 1.66 -1.22
CA ALA A 115 6.45 2.61 -1.34
C ALA A 115 5.98 2.73 -2.79
N LEU A 116 4.68 2.90 -2.98
CA LEU A 116 4.09 3.33 -4.24
C LEU A 116 3.33 4.62 -3.99
N GLN A 117 3.79 5.71 -4.59
CA GLN A 117 3.11 7.00 -4.55
C GLN A 117 2.42 7.24 -5.89
N THR A 118 1.14 7.59 -5.86
CA THR A 118 0.34 7.92 -7.05
C THR A 118 -0.11 9.38 -7.02
N SER A 119 -0.19 10.00 -8.20
CA SER A 119 -0.77 11.33 -8.36
C SER A 119 -2.27 11.32 -8.05
N GLY A 120 -2.84 12.47 -7.68
CA GLY A 120 -4.27 12.58 -7.35
C GLY A 120 -5.23 12.21 -8.48
N ASP A 121 -4.76 12.22 -9.74
CA ASP A 121 -5.49 11.73 -10.92
C ASP A 121 -5.22 10.25 -11.25
N GLY A 122 -4.29 9.61 -10.54
CA GLY A 122 -3.88 8.21 -10.70
C GLY A 122 -3.21 7.90 -12.04
N ARG A 123 -2.74 8.91 -12.80
CA ARG A 123 -2.06 8.69 -14.08
C ARG A 123 -0.58 8.40 -13.92
N LEU A 124 0.05 8.99 -12.91
CA LEU A 124 1.47 8.83 -12.64
C LEU A 124 1.67 8.13 -11.30
N ALA A 125 2.71 7.31 -11.24
CA ALA A 125 3.16 6.77 -9.98
C ALA A 125 4.69 6.71 -9.90
N VAL A 126 5.20 6.75 -8.68
CA VAL A 126 6.59 6.45 -8.37
C VAL A 126 6.61 5.26 -7.43
N MET A 127 7.27 4.20 -7.83
CA MET A 127 7.53 3.04 -6.97
C MET A 127 8.96 3.13 -6.47
N THR A 128 9.16 2.86 -5.19
CA THR A 128 10.48 2.81 -4.57
C THR A 128 10.58 1.49 -3.82
N ASP A 129 11.63 0.73 -4.11
CA ASP A 129 12.02 -0.46 -3.36
C ASP A 129 13.31 -0.14 -2.60
N TYR A 130 13.17 -0.02 -1.29
CA TYR A 130 14.28 0.34 -0.40
C TYR A 130 15.22 -0.85 -0.14
N ARG A 131 14.79 -2.09 -0.41
CA ARG A 131 15.64 -3.26 -0.29
C ARG A 131 16.62 -3.36 -1.43
N SER A 132 16.13 -3.20 -2.66
CA SER A 132 16.96 -3.22 -3.87
C SER A 132 17.59 -1.88 -4.20
N ARG A 133 17.24 -0.81 -3.47
CA ARG A 133 17.68 0.56 -3.72
C ARG A 133 17.36 1.02 -5.14
N GLN A 134 16.16 0.68 -5.60
CA GLN A 134 15.67 1.04 -6.92
C GLN A 134 14.40 1.86 -6.82
N ALA A 135 14.20 2.73 -7.80
CA ALA A 135 12.97 3.46 -7.98
C ALA A 135 12.56 3.44 -9.45
N TRP A 136 11.25 3.55 -9.67
CA TRP A 136 10.64 3.53 -10.99
C TRP A 136 9.61 4.63 -11.11
N ARG A 137 9.64 5.33 -12.25
CA ARG A 137 8.52 6.16 -12.69
C ARG A 137 7.59 5.29 -13.53
N LEU A 138 6.32 5.30 -13.16
CA LEU A 138 5.26 4.52 -13.80
C LEU A 138 4.22 5.47 -14.39
N HIS A 139 3.65 5.07 -15.52
CA HIS A 139 2.51 5.73 -16.14
C HIS A 139 1.36 4.75 -16.29
N ARG A 140 0.13 5.22 -16.09
CA ARG A 140 -1.06 4.39 -16.25
C ARG A 140 -1.51 4.39 -17.72
N ASN A 141 -1.51 3.23 -18.35
CA ASN A 141 -1.91 3.08 -19.74
C ASN A 141 -3.46 3.10 -19.90
N GLY A 142 -3.94 3.04 -21.15
CA GLY A 142 -5.38 3.00 -21.46
C GLY A 142 -6.11 1.79 -20.86
N SER A 143 -5.40 0.69 -20.62
CA SER A 143 -5.88 -0.53 -19.95
C SER A 143 -5.92 -0.41 -18.43
N ARG A 144 -5.60 0.77 -17.87
CA ARG A 144 -5.54 1.07 -16.43
C ARG A 144 -4.41 0.36 -15.68
N GLU A 145 -3.43 -0.16 -16.38
CA GLU A 145 -2.25 -0.80 -15.81
C GLU A 145 -1.10 0.20 -15.70
N TYR A 146 -0.25 0.04 -14.69
CA TYR A 146 0.97 0.82 -14.57
C TYR A 146 2.09 0.17 -15.39
N VAL A 147 2.66 0.93 -16.32
CA VAL A 147 3.84 0.55 -17.10
C VAL A 147 5.05 1.36 -16.65
N THR A 148 6.21 0.72 -16.61
CA THR A 148 7.47 1.38 -16.27
C THR A 148 7.91 2.29 -17.42
N VAL A 149 8.14 3.56 -17.10
CA VAL A 149 8.67 4.56 -18.04
C VAL A 149 10.18 4.70 -17.87
N GLU A 150 10.64 4.65 -16.62
CA GLU A 150 12.04 4.90 -16.27
C GLU A 150 12.35 4.24 -14.93
N SER A 151 13.61 3.84 -14.73
CA SER A 151 14.13 3.33 -13.47
C SER A 151 15.47 3.96 -13.13
N TRP A 152 15.72 4.20 -11.85
CA TRP A 152 17.01 4.70 -11.36
C TRP A 152 17.35 4.07 -10.02
N SER A 153 18.65 4.03 -9.71
CA SER A 153 19.12 3.64 -8.38
C SER A 153 19.02 4.83 -7.43
N ILE A 154 18.68 4.55 -6.17
CA ILE A 154 18.59 5.54 -5.09
C ILE A 154 19.57 5.23 -3.98
#